data_AF-A0A976KMS3-F1
#
_entry.id   AF-A0A976KMS3-F1
#
_cell.length_a   1.000
_cell.length_b   1.000
_cell.length_c   1.000
_cell.angle_alpha   90.00
_cell.angle_beta   90.00
_cell.angle_gamma   90.00
#
_symmetry.space_group_name_H-M   'P 1'
#
loop_
_entity.id
_entity.type
_entity.pdbx_description
1 polymer ?
#
loop_
_entity_poly.entity_id
_entity_poly.type
_entity_poly.pdbx_seq_one_letter_code
_entity_poly.pdbx_strand_id
1 'polypeptide(L)'
;MGVELHLGKKYLISPGIDMKRTRLNFLIDTIAFIGFAFLTTTGVLMRYILPPGSGHHSTIWDLDRHDWGAIHFWIALIFFLILALHLVLHWRWIINVAKGHPREASGYRVGLGVIGLAAVVALSISPLVTPVQRDSGSKPASSPSHQYEDIPIRGSMTFTEVEETTGVPAQYIIQLLRMPESISADERLGPLKSTYGFEIDDVRKIVKEYKKTK
;
A
#
# COMPACT_ATOMS: atom_id res chain seq x y z
N MET A 1 -50.72 30.26 65.05
CA MET A 1 -51.00 28.90 64.56
C MET A 1 -50.92 28.96 63.03
N GLY A 2 -49.73 28.76 62.50
CA GLY A 2 -49.48 28.80 61.05
C GLY A 2 -49.41 27.38 60.50
N VAL A 3 -49.86 27.20 59.26
CA VAL A 3 -49.18 26.40 58.22
C VAL A 3 -49.64 26.97 56.89
N GLU A 4 -48.79 27.78 56.25
CA GLU A 4 -48.92 28.16 54.85
C GLU A 4 -48.34 27.00 54.02
N LEU A 5 -49.20 26.20 53.38
CA LEU A 5 -48.77 25.07 52.54
C LEU A 5 -48.26 25.58 51.19
N HIS A 6 -47.00 25.99 51.22
CA HIS A 6 -46.20 26.38 50.07
C HIS A 6 -45.41 25.17 49.56
N LEU A 7 -46.03 24.20 48.89
CA LEU A 7 -45.29 23.07 48.28
C LEU A 7 -46.05 22.44 47.12
N GLY A 8 -45.45 22.47 45.93
CA GLY A 8 -45.79 21.47 44.90
C GLY A 8 -45.82 21.90 43.44
N LYS A 9 -45.33 23.08 43.04
CA LYS A 9 -45.23 23.44 41.60
C LYS A 9 -43.78 23.57 41.12
N LYS A 10 -42.95 22.53 41.31
CA LYS A 10 -41.53 22.54 40.88
C LYS A 10 -40.97 21.22 40.34
N TYR A 11 -41.79 20.29 39.80
CA TYR A 11 -41.25 19.04 39.24
C TYR A 11 -41.98 18.52 37.99
N LEU A 12 -42.22 19.37 36.99
CA LEU A 12 -42.65 18.92 35.65
C LEU A 12 -41.76 19.49 34.53
N ILE A 13 -40.44 19.51 34.74
CA ILE A 13 -39.50 19.59 33.62
C ILE A 13 -39.00 18.16 33.40
N SER A 14 -39.81 17.38 32.69
CA SER A 14 -39.30 16.18 32.04
C SER A 14 -38.27 16.65 31.01
N PRO A 15 -36.98 16.26 31.11
CA PRO A 15 -36.03 16.57 30.08
C PRO A 15 -36.44 15.76 28.84
N GLY A 16 -37.17 16.41 27.94
CA GLY A 16 -37.33 15.89 26.59
C GLY A 16 -35.93 15.71 26.03
N ILE A 17 -35.48 14.46 25.94
CA ILE A 17 -34.28 14.13 25.19
C ILE A 17 -34.56 14.62 23.77
N ASP A 18 -33.89 15.70 23.41
CA ASP A 18 -34.09 16.44 22.16
C ASP A 18 -33.88 15.47 20.98
N MET A 19 -34.99 14.96 20.42
CA MET A 19 -35.03 13.91 19.40
C MET A 19 -34.11 14.20 18.20
N LYS A 20 -33.81 15.49 17.97
CA LYS A 20 -32.89 15.97 16.93
C LYS A 20 -31.44 15.57 17.21
N ARG A 21 -30.99 15.61 18.46
CA ARG A 21 -29.62 15.22 18.85
C ARG A 21 -29.40 13.72 18.70
N THR A 22 -30.38 12.91 19.11
CA THR A 22 -30.31 11.45 18.94
C THR A 22 -30.31 11.06 17.47
N ARG A 23 -31.16 11.68 16.64
CA ARG A 23 -31.15 11.47 15.18
C ARG A 23 -29.84 11.90 14.53
N LEU A 24 -29.26 13.04 14.94
CA LEU A 24 -27.97 13.52 14.45
C LEU A 24 -26.83 12.54 14.80
N ASN A 25 -26.78 12.08 16.04
CA ASN A 25 -25.78 11.10 16.47
C ASN A 25 -25.92 9.78 15.68
N PHE A 26 -27.14 9.26 15.55
CA PHE A 26 -27.41 8.03 14.78
C PHE A 26 -27.05 8.17 13.29
N LEU A 27 -27.33 9.34 12.68
CA LEU A 27 -26.96 9.64 11.31
C LEU A 27 -25.43 9.64 11.15
N ILE A 28 -24.71 10.31 12.05
CA ILE A 28 -23.24 10.39 12.00
C ILE A 28 -22.62 9.01 12.22
N ASP A 29 -23.16 8.19 13.12
CA ASP A 29 -22.72 6.81 13.34
C ASP A 29 -22.92 5.95 12.09
N THR A 30 -24.07 6.10 11.41
CA THR A 30 -24.36 5.39 10.17
C THR A 30 -23.42 5.82 9.04
N ILE A 31 -23.17 7.13 8.90
CA ILE A 31 -22.24 7.67 7.90
C ILE A 31 -20.81 7.19 8.19
N ALA A 32 -20.38 7.17 9.47
CA ALA A 32 -19.08 6.64 9.86
C ALA A 32 -18.96 5.16 9.52
N PHE A 33 -19.98 4.34 9.79
CA PHE A 33 -19.97 2.92 9.43
C PHE A 33 -19.84 2.69 7.92
N ILE A 34 -20.58 3.46 7.11
CA ILE A 34 -20.48 3.40 5.65
C ILE A 34 -19.07 3.82 5.20
N GLY A 35 -18.53 4.93 5.72
CA GLY A 35 -17.18 5.39 5.39
C GLY A 35 -16.10 4.35 5.73
N PHE A 36 -16.24 3.67 6.87
CA PHE A 36 -15.34 2.59 7.27
C PHE A 36 -15.38 1.39 6.29
N ALA A 37 -16.58 0.99 5.86
CA ALA A 37 -16.75 -0.09 4.89
C ALA A 37 -16.09 0.26 3.54
N PHE A 38 -16.37 1.46 3.00
CA PHE A 38 -15.75 1.93 1.76
C PHE A 38 -14.23 2.02 1.84
N LEU A 39 -13.69 2.55 2.95
CA LEU A 39 -12.24 2.66 3.15
C LEU A 39 -11.56 1.28 3.22
N THR A 40 -12.19 0.33 3.92
CA THR A 40 -11.70 -1.05 4.02
C THR A 40 -11.74 -1.74 2.67
N THR A 41 -12.87 -1.66 1.95
CA THR A 41 -13.02 -2.26 0.62
C THR A 41 -12.04 -1.67 -0.38
N THR A 42 -11.85 -0.35 -0.43
CA THR A 42 -10.90 0.30 -1.35
C THR A 42 -9.45 -0.05 -1.00
N GLY A 43 -9.09 -0.16 0.28
CA GLY A 43 -7.76 -0.61 0.70
C GLY A 43 -7.46 -2.07 0.30
N VAL A 44 -8.43 -2.96 0.47
CA VAL A 44 -8.34 -4.37 0.05
C VAL A 44 -8.25 -4.47 -1.48
N LEU A 45 -9.09 -3.73 -2.21
CA LEU A 45 -9.07 -3.65 -3.69
C LEU A 45 -7.67 -3.29 -4.20
N MET A 46 -7.06 -2.23 -3.66
CA MET A 46 -5.72 -1.80 -4.06
C MET A 46 -4.61 -2.80 -3.71
N ARG A 47 -4.76 -3.55 -2.61
CA ARG A 47 -3.75 -4.53 -2.19
C ARG A 47 -3.76 -5.80 -3.05
N TYR A 48 -4.95 -6.27 -3.44
CA TYR A 48 -5.09 -7.59 -4.07
C TYR A 48 -5.29 -7.53 -5.58
N ILE A 49 -5.87 -6.45 -6.11
CA ILE A 49 -6.19 -6.36 -7.55
C ILE A 49 -5.14 -5.54 -8.32
N LEU A 50 -4.37 -4.70 -7.62
CA LEU A 50 -3.25 -3.92 -8.18
C LEU A 50 -1.93 -4.22 -7.42
N PRO A 51 -1.44 -5.47 -7.41
CA PRO A 51 -0.22 -5.83 -6.69
C PRO A 51 0.99 -5.06 -7.25
N PRO A 52 1.86 -4.52 -6.38
CA PRO A 52 3.00 -3.72 -6.82
C PRO A 52 4.03 -4.59 -7.56
N GLY A 53 4.50 -4.12 -8.71
CA GLY A 53 5.70 -4.65 -9.38
C GLY A 53 5.49 -5.46 -10.65
N SER A 54 4.26 -5.68 -11.13
CA SER A 54 4.08 -6.12 -12.52
C SER A 54 4.28 -4.89 -13.41
N GLY A 55 5.24 -4.92 -14.34
CA GLY A 55 5.45 -3.83 -15.32
C GLY A 55 4.29 -3.62 -16.30
N HIS A 56 3.07 -4.01 -15.93
CA HIS A 56 1.84 -3.79 -16.66
C HIS A 56 1.03 -2.73 -15.92
N HIS A 57 0.63 -1.68 -16.63
CA HIS A 57 -0.43 -0.78 -16.18
C HIS A 57 -1.72 -1.57 -16.11
N SER A 58 -1.97 -2.23 -14.97
CA SER A 58 -3.29 -2.79 -14.68
C SER A 58 -4.22 -1.62 -14.43
N THR A 59 -5.02 -1.27 -15.44
CA THR A 59 -6.06 -0.25 -15.33
C THR A 59 -7.37 -0.92 -14.97
N ILE A 60 -8.05 -0.39 -13.97
CA ILE A 60 -9.43 -0.79 -13.66
C ILE A 60 -10.27 0.42 -13.98
N TRP A 61 -11.15 0.28 -14.98
CA TRP A 61 -11.99 1.38 -15.49
C TRP A 61 -11.16 2.56 -16.01
N ASP A 62 -10.05 2.25 -16.69
CA ASP A 62 -9.09 3.23 -17.22
C ASP A 62 -8.37 4.07 -16.16
N LEU A 63 -8.62 3.81 -14.88
CA LEU A 63 -7.92 4.42 -13.75
C LEU A 63 -6.75 3.55 -13.34
N ASP A 64 -5.59 4.17 -13.21
CA ASP A 64 -4.37 3.50 -12.79
C ASP A 64 -4.29 3.38 -11.25
N ARG A 65 -3.22 2.75 -10.75
CA ARG A 65 -2.99 2.62 -9.31
C ARG A 65 -2.80 3.98 -8.61
N HIS A 66 -2.30 4.98 -9.31
CA HIS A 66 -2.10 6.32 -8.77
C HIS A 66 -3.44 7.02 -8.55
N ASP A 67 -4.35 6.93 -9.51
CA ASP A 67 -5.70 7.50 -9.45
C ASP A 67 -6.53 6.85 -8.35
N TRP A 68 -6.53 5.51 -8.28
CA TRP A 68 -7.17 4.78 -7.18
C TRP A 68 -6.56 5.13 -5.83
N GLY A 69 -5.25 5.38 -5.78
CA GLY A 69 -4.55 5.87 -4.60
C GLY A 69 -5.01 7.27 -4.18
N ALA A 70 -5.20 8.18 -5.14
CA ALA A 70 -5.71 9.52 -4.86
C ALA A 70 -7.15 9.48 -4.33
N ILE A 71 -8.03 8.67 -4.93
CA ILE A 71 -9.41 8.47 -4.46
C ILE A 71 -9.41 7.90 -3.04
N HIS A 72 -8.62 6.85 -2.79
CA HIS A 72 -8.50 6.25 -1.46
C HIS A 72 -7.99 7.27 -0.42
N PHE A 73 -7.02 8.10 -0.77
CA PHE A 73 -6.49 9.15 0.10
C PHE A 73 -7.56 10.18 0.49
N TRP A 74 -8.34 10.68 -0.46
CA TRP A 74 -9.42 11.63 -0.17
C TRP A 74 -10.54 11.00 0.66
N ILE A 75 -10.92 9.75 0.40
CA ILE A 75 -11.88 9.01 1.21
C ILE A 75 -11.35 8.85 2.64
N ALA A 76 -10.06 8.52 2.82
CA ALA A 76 -9.43 8.42 4.13
C ALA A 76 -9.47 9.75 4.89
N LEU A 77 -9.20 10.88 4.22
CA LEU A 77 -9.23 12.22 4.82
C LEU A 77 -10.64 12.59 5.29
N ILE A 78 -11.66 12.37 4.45
CA ILE A 78 -13.07 12.65 4.79
C ILE A 78 -13.51 11.74 5.94
N PHE A 79 -13.18 10.45 5.88
CA PHE A 79 -13.49 9.50 6.95
C PHE A 79 -12.83 9.89 8.27
N PHE A 80 -11.58 10.35 8.26
CA PHE A 80 -10.89 10.84 9.45
C PHE A 80 -11.61 12.04 10.08
N LEU A 81 -12.08 12.99 9.26
CA LEU A 81 -12.86 14.13 9.75
C LEU A 81 -14.20 13.69 10.39
N ILE A 82 -14.91 12.76 9.75
CA ILE A 82 -16.15 12.18 10.27
C ILE A 82 -15.89 11.45 11.58
N LEU A 83 -14.80 10.68 11.66
CA LEU A 83 -14.42 9.96 12.87
C LEU A 83 -14.07 10.92 14.02
N ALA A 84 -13.36 12.01 13.74
CA ALA A 84 -13.09 13.05 14.73
C ALA A 84 -14.38 13.69 15.25
N LEU A 85 -15.32 14.04 14.35
CA LEU A 85 -16.64 14.56 14.74
C LEU A 85 -17.42 13.55 15.59
N HIS A 86 -17.43 12.28 15.18
CA HIS A 86 -18.07 11.19 15.92
C HIS A 86 -17.50 11.08 17.35
N LEU A 87 -16.18 11.11 17.52
CA LEU A 87 -15.52 11.11 18.83
C LEU A 87 -15.94 12.30 19.71
N VAL A 88 -15.99 13.51 19.14
CA VAL A 88 -16.41 14.72 19.87
C VAL A 88 -17.87 14.62 20.32
N LEU A 89 -18.76 14.11 19.46
CA LEU A 89 -20.18 13.95 19.79
C LEU A 89 -20.41 12.88 20.85
N HIS A 90 -19.65 11.79 20.80
CA HIS A 90 -19.72 10.71 21.79
C HIS A 90 -18.81 10.93 23.01
N TRP A 91 -18.10 12.06 23.11
CA TRP A 91 -17.16 12.38 24.19
C TRP A 91 -17.77 12.22 25.59
N ARG A 92 -19.04 12.61 25.77
CA ARG A 92 -19.77 12.43 27.05
C ARG A 92 -20.03 10.95 27.36
N TRP A 93 -20.35 10.14 26.34
CA TRP A 93 -20.47 8.68 26.51
C TRP A 93 -19.11 8.07 26.85
N ILE A 94 -18.03 8.49 26.19
CA ILE A 94 -16.67 8.03 26.48
C ILE A 94 -16.30 8.32 27.95
N ILE A 95 -16.56 9.54 28.45
CA ILE A 95 -16.32 9.90 29.85
C ILE A 95 -17.18 9.03 30.78
N ASN A 96 -18.44 8.77 30.44
CA ASN A 96 -19.34 7.95 31.25
C ASN A 96 -18.95 6.47 31.25
N VAL A 97 -18.39 5.96 30.15
CA VAL A 97 -17.80 4.61 30.07
C VAL A 97 -16.51 4.54 30.88
N ALA A 98 -15.65 5.55 30.77
CA ALA A 98 -14.39 5.62 31.51
C ALA A 98 -14.60 5.77 33.03
N LYS A 99 -15.63 6.50 33.45
CA LYS A 99 -16.03 6.67 34.86
C LYS A 99 -17.00 5.58 35.35
N GLY A 100 -17.53 4.76 34.44
CA GLY A 100 -18.56 3.78 34.75
C GLY A 100 -18.02 2.70 35.68
N HIS A 101 -18.65 2.54 36.85
CA HIS A 101 -18.27 1.51 37.81
C HIS A 101 -18.28 0.13 37.15
N PRO A 102 -17.19 -0.66 37.26
CA PRO A 102 -17.14 -2.01 36.71
C PRO A 102 -18.17 -2.88 37.43
N ARG A 103 -19.33 -3.10 36.80
CA ARG A 103 -20.17 -4.24 37.15
C ARG A 103 -19.45 -5.49 36.66
N GLU A 104 -19.53 -6.57 37.42
CA GLU A 104 -18.65 -7.76 37.40
C GLU A 104 -18.44 -8.44 36.02
N ALA A 105 -19.21 -8.09 34.98
CA ALA A 105 -19.04 -8.54 33.59
C ALA A 105 -18.38 -7.52 32.62
N SER A 106 -18.05 -6.30 33.07
CA SER A 106 -17.60 -5.18 32.21
C SER A 106 -16.08 -4.99 32.13
N GLY A 107 -15.29 -5.79 32.86
CA GLY A 107 -13.82 -5.70 32.85
C GLY A 107 -13.20 -6.15 31.52
N TYR A 108 -13.76 -7.20 30.91
CA TYR A 108 -13.27 -7.74 29.63
C TYR A 108 -13.34 -6.73 28.48
N ARG A 109 -14.34 -5.85 28.46
CA ARG A 109 -14.52 -4.83 27.41
C ARG A 109 -13.45 -3.73 27.49
N VAL A 110 -13.06 -3.35 28.71
CA VAL A 110 -11.99 -2.37 28.94
C VAL A 110 -10.63 -3.00 28.63
N GLY A 111 -10.40 -4.24 29.08
CA GLY A 111 -9.20 -4.99 28.77
C GLY A 111 -8.98 -5.16 27.26
N LEU A 112 -10.03 -5.54 26.52
CA LEU A 112 -9.98 -5.67 25.06
C LEU A 112 -9.68 -4.33 24.38
N GLY A 113 -10.24 -3.21 24.88
CA GLY A 113 -9.96 -1.87 24.39
C GLY A 113 -8.50 -1.45 24.59
N VAL A 114 -7.93 -1.73 25.76
CA VAL A 114 -6.53 -1.40 26.08
C VAL A 114 -5.57 -2.26 25.24
N ILE A 115 -5.83 -3.56 25.11
CA ILE A 115 -5.03 -4.46 24.28
C ILE A 115 -5.10 -4.03 22.80
N GLY A 116 -6.30 -3.68 22.31
CA GLY A 116 -6.49 -3.16 20.96
C GLY A 116 -5.70 -1.87 20.72
N LEU A 117 -5.74 -0.92 21.66
CA LEU A 117 -4.98 0.33 21.56
C LEU A 117 -3.47 0.07 21.55
N ALA A 118 -2.98 -0.78 22.45
CA ALA A 118 -1.57 -1.15 22.53
C ALA A 118 -1.09 -1.82 21.22
N ALA A 119 -1.91 -2.71 20.65
CA ALA A 119 -1.61 -3.34 19.37
C ALA A 119 -1.56 -2.32 18.21
N VAL A 120 -2.50 -1.36 18.16
CA VAL A 120 -2.51 -0.31 17.13
C VAL A 120 -1.29 0.60 17.24
N VAL A 121 -0.90 0.97 18.46
CA VAL A 121 0.31 1.78 18.72
C VAL A 121 1.56 1.01 18.30
N ALA A 122 1.67 -0.26 18.69
CA ALA A 122 2.80 -1.11 18.29
C ALA A 122 2.90 -1.27 16.76
N LEU A 123 1.78 -1.50 16.07
CA LEU A 123 1.74 -1.63 14.61
C LEU A 123 2.04 -0.31 13.89
N SER A 124 1.65 0.83 14.46
CA SER A 124 1.92 2.16 13.89
C SER A 124 3.38 2.58 14.07
N ILE A 125 4.04 2.15 15.15
CA ILE A 125 5.47 2.39 15.41
C ILE A 125 6.35 1.39 14.63
N SER A 126 5.82 0.20 14.29
CA SER A 126 6.56 -0.85 13.59
C SER A 126 7.30 -0.35 12.34
N PRO A 127 6.68 0.39 11.39
CA PRO A 127 7.39 0.90 10.20
C PRO A 127 8.53 1.89 10.48
N LEU A 128 8.50 2.58 11.63
CA LEU A 128 9.58 3.50 12.03
C LEU A 128 10.78 2.75 12.61
N VAL A 129 10.54 1.58 13.22
CA VAL A 129 11.56 0.80 13.93
C VAL A 129 12.08 -0.35 13.08
N THR A 130 11.29 -0.83 12.11
CA THR A 130 11.80 -1.77 11.10
C THR A 130 12.91 -1.07 10.33
N PRO A 131 14.18 -1.45 10.49
CA PRO A 131 15.22 -0.93 9.63
C PRO A 131 14.78 -1.22 8.20
N VAL A 132 14.84 -0.22 7.33
CA VAL A 132 14.68 -0.46 5.90
C VAL A 132 15.81 -1.43 5.54
N GLN A 133 15.50 -2.73 5.48
CA GLN A 133 16.29 -3.69 4.72
C GLN A 133 16.23 -3.19 3.28
N ARG A 134 17.15 -2.28 2.95
CA ARG A 134 17.65 -2.21 1.59
C ARG A 134 18.34 -3.55 1.43
N ASP A 135 17.81 -4.40 0.58
CA ASP A 135 18.52 -5.58 0.11
C ASP A 135 19.79 -5.08 -0.61
N SER A 136 20.81 -4.70 0.16
CA SER A 136 22.19 -4.58 -0.29
C SER A 136 22.85 -5.97 -0.30
N GLY A 137 22.12 -7.01 0.13
CA GLY A 137 22.43 -8.39 -0.13
C GLY A 137 21.82 -8.80 -1.46
N SER A 138 22.68 -8.91 -2.47
CA SER A 138 22.69 -10.02 -3.44
C SER A 138 21.41 -10.86 -3.45
N LYS A 139 20.63 -10.74 -4.53
CA LYS A 139 19.56 -11.68 -4.89
C LYS A 139 19.95 -13.09 -4.43
N PRO A 140 19.06 -13.83 -3.72
CA PRO A 140 19.30 -15.24 -3.42
C PRO A 140 19.68 -15.91 -4.73
N ALA A 141 20.69 -16.79 -4.69
CA ALA A 141 21.33 -17.42 -5.84
C ALA A 141 20.34 -18.18 -6.76
N SER A 142 19.57 -17.43 -7.52
CA SER A 142 18.70 -17.82 -8.63
C SER A 142 19.00 -16.91 -9.83
N SER A 143 20.28 -16.66 -10.07
CA SER A 143 20.94 -16.53 -11.38
C SER A 143 22.32 -15.91 -11.16
N PRO A 144 23.38 -16.39 -11.81
CA PRO A 144 24.74 -15.82 -11.72
C PRO A 144 24.85 -14.48 -12.48
N SER A 145 23.90 -13.56 -12.31
CA SER A 145 23.75 -12.34 -13.12
C SER A 145 24.42 -11.08 -12.55
N HIS A 146 25.01 -11.14 -11.36
CA HIS A 146 25.76 -10.00 -10.80
C HIS A 146 27.27 -10.08 -11.03
N GLN A 147 27.79 -11.11 -11.72
CA GLN A 147 29.22 -11.22 -12.03
C GLN A 147 29.62 -10.61 -13.39
N TYR A 148 28.67 -9.96 -14.06
CA TYR A 148 28.80 -9.45 -15.43
C TYR A 148 28.41 -7.97 -15.57
N GLU A 149 28.10 -7.25 -14.48
CA GLU A 149 27.67 -5.84 -14.50
C GLU A 149 28.76 -4.83 -14.92
N ASP A 150 30.04 -5.22 -14.95
CA ASP A 150 31.13 -4.30 -15.31
C ASP A 150 31.14 -3.90 -16.79
N ILE A 151 30.34 -4.55 -17.64
CA ILE A 151 30.23 -4.19 -19.07
C ILE A 151 28.95 -3.38 -19.27
N PRO A 152 29.03 -2.10 -19.70
CA PRO A 152 27.88 -1.20 -19.84
C PRO A 152 27.01 -1.55 -21.05
N ILE A 153 26.47 -2.78 -21.11
CA ILE A 153 25.52 -3.24 -22.13
C ILE A 153 24.10 -2.94 -21.64
N ARG A 154 23.40 -2.08 -22.37
CA ARG A 154 22.01 -1.68 -22.11
C ARG A 154 21.09 -2.33 -23.13
N GLY A 155 19.86 -2.64 -22.74
CA GLY A 155 18.85 -3.18 -23.66
C GLY A 155 18.40 -2.22 -24.77
N SER A 156 18.77 -0.94 -24.67
CA SER A 156 18.55 0.04 -25.74
C SER A 156 19.59 -0.03 -26.86
N MET A 157 20.71 -0.74 -26.65
CA MET A 157 21.81 -0.83 -27.60
C MET A 157 21.49 -1.79 -28.75
N THR A 158 22.18 -1.63 -29.88
CA THR A 158 22.20 -2.57 -31.00
C THR A 158 23.39 -3.54 -30.87
N PHE A 159 23.43 -4.62 -31.66
CA PHE A 159 24.63 -5.47 -31.69
C PHE A 159 25.85 -4.71 -32.22
N THR A 160 25.65 -3.80 -33.18
CA THR A 160 26.69 -2.88 -33.67
C THR A 160 27.24 -1.99 -32.55
N GLU A 161 26.38 -1.39 -31.73
CA GLU A 161 26.81 -0.55 -30.60
C GLU A 161 27.53 -1.37 -29.51
N VAL A 162 27.13 -2.64 -29.32
CA VAL A 162 27.85 -3.56 -28.43
C VAL A 162 29.22 -3.90 -28.98
N GLU A 163 29.34 -4.12 -30.29
CA GLU A 163 30.63 -4.35 -30.95
C GLU A 163 31.56 -3.13 -30.79
N GLU A 164 31.07 -1.93 -31.05
CA GLU A 164 31.84 -0.68 -30.87
C GLU A 164 32.29 -0.48 -29.42
N THR A 165 31.42 -0.79 -28.47
CA THR A 165 31.71 -0.57 -27.04
C THR A 165 32.64 -1.64 -26.47
N THR A 166 32.51 -2.89 -26.92
CA THR A 166 33.18 -4.03 -26.28
C THR A 166 34.34 -4.61 -27.10
N GLY A 167 34.41 -4.30 -28.40
CA GLY A 167 35.35 -4.89 -29.36
C GLY A 167 35.04 -6.33 -29.74
N VAL A 168 33.85 -6.85 -29.40
CA VAL A 168 33.41 -8.21 -29.71
C VAL A 168 32.51 -8.18 -30.95
N PRO A 169 32.81 -8.95 -32.01
CA PRO A 169 32.03 -8.92 -33.25
C PRO A 169 30.55 -9.23 -33.04
N ALA A 170 29.65 -8.40 -33.58
CA ALA A 170 28.21 -8.57 -33.49
C ALA A 170 27.76 -9.96 -33.96
N GLN A 171 28.33 -10.44 -35.08
CA GLN A 171 28.02 -11.74 -35.67
C GLN A 171 28.33 -12.91 -34.72
N TYR A 172 29.39 -12.80 -33.91
CA TYR A 172 29.76 -13.83 -32.93
C TYR A 172 28.71 -13.93 -31.81
N ILE A 173 28.19 -12.79 -31.37
CA ILE A 173 27.15 -12.71 -30.34
C ILE A 173 25.83 -13.30 -30.87
N ILE A 174 25.42 -12.91 -32.09
CA ILE A 174 24.20 -13.38 -32.75
C ILE A 174 24.21 -14.90 -32.93
N GLN A 175 25.34 -15.46 -33.38
CA GLN A 175 25.49 -16.91 -33.58
C GLN A 175 25.36 -17.67 -32.24
N LEU A 176 25.99 -17.15 -31.18
CA LEU A 176 25.99 -17.83 -29.88
C LEU A 176 24.64 -17.71 -29.15
N LEU A 177 23.86 -16.66 -29.46
CA LEU A 177 22.46 -16.52 -29.05
C LEU A 177 21.49 -17.39 -29.88
N ARG A 178 22.00 -18.19 -30.84
CA ARG A 178 21.21 -19.06 -31.73
C ARG A 178 20.14 -18.30 -32.53
N MET A 179 20.42 -17.05 -32.85
CA MET A 179 19.55 -16.24 -33.69
C MET A 179 19.65 -16.65 -35.16
N PRO A 180 18.57 -16.51 -35.95
CA PRO A 180 18.64 -16.73 -37.39
C PRO A 180 19.63 -15.75 -38.04
N GLU A 181 20.46 -16.24 -38.97
CA GLU A 181 21.53 -15.47 -39.64
C GLU A 181 21.02 -14.28 -40.47
N SER A 182 19.70 -14.13 -40.61
CA SER A 182 19.04 -13.04 -41.34
C SER A 182 18.83 -11.77 -40.51
N ILE A 183 19.21 -11.74 -39.23
CA ILE A 183 19.02 -10.55 -38.37
C ILE A 183 20.11 -9.51 -38.63
N SER A 184 19.70 -8.25 -38.80
CA SER A 184 20.63 -7.13 -38.93
C SER A 184 21.26 -6.77 -37.58
N ALA A 185 22.57 -6.48 -37.57
CA ALA A 185 23.29 -6.05 -36.37
C ALA A 185 22.81 -4.68 -35.82
N ASP A 186 22.06 -3.93 -36.63
CA ASP A 186 21.52 -2.61 -36.29
C ASP A 186 20.19 -2.68 -35.52
N GLU A 187 19.65 -3.87 -35.28
CA GLU A 187 18.45 -4.03 -34.46
C GLU A 187 18.76 -3.89 -32.97
N ARG A 188 17.82 -3.26 -32.25
CA ARG A 188 17.95 -3.07 -30.80
C ARG A 188 17.79 -4.39 -30.05
N LEU A 189 18.61 -4.59 -29.02
CA LEU A 189 18.58 -5.77 -28.16
C LEU A 189 17.25 -5.92 -27.41
N GLY A 190 16.58 -4.82 -27.06
CA GLY A 190 15.32 -4.83 -26.30
C GLY A 190 14.16 -5.54 -27.00
N PRO A 191 13.77 -5.14 -28.22
CA PRO A 191 12.77 -5.86 -29.02
C PRO A 191 13.15 -7.33 -29.26
N LEU A 192 14.41 -7.58 -29.61
CA LEU A 192 14.93 -8.93 -29.86
C LEU A 192 14.84 -9.82 -28.61
N LYS A 193 15.09 -9.25 -27.43
CA LYS A 193 14.90 -9.92 -26.13
C LYS A 193 13.50 -10.52 -26.01
N SER A 194 12.48 -9.73 -26.38
CA SER A 194 11.08 -10.16 -26.32
C SER A 194 10.73 -11.19 -27.40
N THR A 195 11.32 -11.08 -28.59
CA THR A 195 11.02 -11.95 -29.73
C THR A 195 11.67 -13.32 -29.61
N TYR A 196 12.92 -13.37 -29.15
CA TYR A 196 13.75 -14.58 -29.13
C TYR A 196 14.01 -15.15 -27.73
N GLY A 197 13.55 -14.47 -26.67
CA GLY A 197 13.51 -15.02 -25.32
C GLY A 197 14.88 -15.19 -24.64
N PHE A 198 15.88 -14.40 -25.01
CA PHE A 198 17.17 -14.32 -24.31
C PHE A 198 17.18 -13.16 -23.31
N GLU A 199 18.14 -13.13 -22.38
CA GLU A 199 18.33 -12.02 -21.44
C GLU A 199 19.54 -11.16 -21.83
N ILE A 200 19.53 -9.88 -21.44
CA ILE A 200 20.68 -8.99 -21.66
C ILE A 200 21.95 -9.53 -20.94
N ASP A 201 21.76 -10.30 -19.87
CA ASP A 201 22.85 -10.96 -19.16
C ASP A 201 23.56 -12.03 -20.01
N ASP A 202 22.83 -12.74 -20.87
CA ASP A 202 23.40 -13.72 -21.79
C ASP A 202 24.39 -13.05 -22.75
N VAL A 203 24.04 -11.86 -23.25
CA VAL A 203 24.92 -11.03 -24.09
C VAL A 203 26.21 -10.67 -23.34
N ARG A 204 26.10 -10.24 -22.07
CA ARG A 204 27.28 -9.90 -21.26
C ARG A 204 28.17 -11.11 -21.00
N LYS A 205 27.58 -12.28 -20.77
CA LYS A 205 28.30 -13.54 -20.56
C LYS A 205 29.12 -13.91 -21.81
N ILE A 206 28.51 -13.83 -22.98
CA ILE A 206 29.17 -14.10 -24.28
C ILE A 206 30.36 -13.18 -24.49
N VAL A 207 30.18 -11.87 -24.27
CA VAL A 207 31.25 -10.87 -24.42
C VAL A 207 32.42 -11.17 -23.48
N LYS A 208 32.15 -11.55 -22.23
CA LYS A 208 33.19 -11.89 -21.25
C LYS A 208 33.94 -13.17 -21.62
N GLU A 209 33.22 -14.21 -22.05
CA GLU A 209 33.83 -15.47 -22.50
C GLU A 209 34.73 -15.25 -23.73
N TYR A 210 34.31 -14.41 -24.68
CA TYR A 210 35.15 -14.03 -25.83
C TYR A 210 36.43 -13.31 -25.38
N LYS A 211 36.33 -12.35 -24.45
CA LYS A 211 37.49 -11.62 -23.90
C LYS A 211 38.42 -12.49 -23.05
N LYS A 212 37.95 -13.60 -22.50
CA LYS A 212 38.78 -14.56 -21.75
C LYS A 212 39.54 -15.52 -22.66
N THR A 213 39.02 -15.76 -23.87
CA THR A 213 39.54 -16.75 -24.83
C THR A 213 40.52 -16.15 -25.83
N LYS A 214 40.55 -14.81 -25.94
CA LYS A 214 41.53 -14.02 -26.70
C LYS A 214 42.61 -13.47 -25.78
#